data_AF-C0BD41-F1
#
_entry.id   AF-C0BD41-F1
#
_cell.length_a   1.000
_cell.length_b   1.000
_cell.length_c   1.000
_cell.angle_alpha   90.00
_cell.angle_beta   90.00
_cell.angle_gamma   90.00
#
_symmetry.space_group_name_H-M   'P 1'
#
loop_
_entity.id
_entity.type
_entity.pdbx_description
1 polymer ?
#
loop_
_entity_poly.entity_id
_entity_poly.type
_entity_poly.pdbx_seq_one_letter_code
_entity_poly.pdbx_strand_id
1 'polypeptide(L)'
;MRKKIVAILLIATMAMGIAACGGSGDKKDDNTITVWCWDKTFNIFAMEEAAKIYQEDHQDVKIDIVEVGDVDVQSRLTTAGTSGDLSTLPDIFLLQDQAFQKNVLSYPDVFKEISEKKIDFSEFAPGKTDFSVVDGKHYGVPFDNGAAIACYRTDILQEAGMTLEDFTDITWDEWVEKRQSSTGKNRKTIIDNDSRRM
;
A
#
# COMPACT_ATOMS: atom_id res chain seq x y z
N MET A 1 73.20 -4.18 7.44
CA MET A 1 72.38 -3.44 8.44
C MET A 1 71.43 -2.39 7.86
N ARG A 2 71.51 -2.00 6.57
CA ARG A 2 70.60 -1.02 5.95
C ARG A 2 69.28 -1.59 5.37
N LYS A 3 69.06 -2.92 5.44
CA LYS A 3 67.83 -3.56 4.96
C LYS A 3 66.80 -3.87 6.05
N LYS A 4 67.12 -3.61 7.33
CA LYS A 4 66.22 -3.87 8.47
C LYS A 4 65.52 -2.61 9.02
N ILE A 5 65.87 -1.42 8.52
CA ILE A 5 65.28 -0.14 8.97
C ILE A 5 64.07 0.28 8.12
N VAL A 6 63.98 -0.19 6.87
CA VAL A 6 62.85 0.13 5.97
C VAL A 6 61.56 -0.63 6.35
N ALA A 7 61.67 -1.77 7.03
CA ALA A 7 60.52 -2.60 7.38
C ALA A 7 59.72 -2.10 8.61
N ILE A 8 60.27 -1.19 9.42
CA ILE A 8 59.61 -0.70 10.64
C ILE A 8 58.80 0.58 10.36
N LEU A 9 59.15 1.36 9.32
CA LEU A 9 58.40 2.58 8.97
C LEU A 9 57.09 2.31 8.19
N LEU A 10 56.91 1.11 7.63
CA LEU A 10 55.71 0.74 6.85
C LEU A 10 54.57 0.16 7.71
N ILE A 11 54.81 -0.11 8.99
CA ILE A 11 53.81 -0.69 9.90
C ILE A 11 53.10 0.41 10.73
N ALA A 12 53.67 1.61 10.84
CA ALA A 12 53.11 2.71 11.61
C ALA A 12 52.06 3.56 10.87
N THR A 13 51.84 3.34 9.57
CA THR A 13 50.85 4.08 8.76
C THR A 13 49.54 3.31 8.54
N MET A 14 49.43 2.09 9.06
CA MET A 14 48.28 1.19 8.80
C MET A 14 47.31 1.06 9.99
N ALA A 15 47.30 2.05 10.90
CA ALA A 15 46.45 2.05 12.10
C ALA A 15 45.43 3.21 12.19
N MET A 16 45.28 4.05 11.15
CA MET A 16 44.25 5.08 11.08
C MET A 16 43.59 5.05 9.70
N GLY A 17 42.43 4.39 9.61
CA GLY A 17 41.64 4.42 8.37
C GLY A 17 40.44 3.49 8.31
N ILE A 18 40.33 2.45 9.16
CA ILE A 18 39.21 1.49 9.11
C ILE A 18 38.10 1.86 10.11
N ALA A 19 37.71 3.13 10.15
CA ALA A 19 36.57 3.60 10.95
C ALA A 19 35.65 4.54 10.16
N ALA A 20 35.38 4.22 8.89
CA ALA A 20 34.43 5.00 8.08
C ALA A 20 33.56 4.17 7.12
N CYS A 21 33.55 2.84 7.23
CA CYS A 21 32.59 1.99 6.53
C CYS A 21 31.82 1.17 7.57
N GLY A 22 30.69 1.69 8.02
CA GLY A 22 29.84 1.00 8.98
C GLY A 22 28.70 1.89 9.45
N GLY A 23 27.62 1.88 8.68
CA GLY A 23 26.35 2.51 9.08
C GLY A 23 26.26 3.99 8.74
N SER A 24 26.16 4.30 7.44
CA SER A 24 25.24 5.39 7.07
C SER A 24 23.84 4.90 7.45
N GLY A 25 23.47 5.08 8.71
CA GLY A 25 22.08 5.28 9.04
C GLY A 25 21.71 6.53 8.27
N ASP A 26 20.93 6.36 7.20
CA ASP A 26 20.24 7.46 6.57
C ASP A 26 19.55 8.22 7.69
N LYS A 27 20.12 9.38 8.03
CA LYS A 27 19.38 10.36 8.81
C LYS A 27 18.13 10.60 7.99
N LYS A 28 16.98 10.25 8.55
CA LYS A 28 15.68 10.64 8.03
C LYS A 28 15.82 12.13 7.73
N ASP A 29 15.81 12.47 6.44
CA ASP A 29 15.88 13.86 6.02
C ASP A 29 14.62 14.49 6.61
N ASP A 30 14.76 15.43 7.56
CA ASP A 30 13.66 15.94 8.39
C ASP A 30 12.53 16.54 7.53
N ASN A 31 12.81 16.82 6.25
CA ASN A 31 11.89 17.36 5.25
C ASN A 31 11.35 16.33 4.24
N THR A 32 11.57 15.02 4.44
CA THR A 32 10.99 13.98 3.58
C THR A 32 9.82 13.27 4.26
N ILE A 33 8.66 13.27 3.60
CA ILE A 33 7.49 12.46 3.96
C ILE A 33 7.51 11.21 3.09
N THR A 34 7.57 10.04 3.73
CA THR A 34 7.54 8.74 3.04
C THR A 34 6.11 8.19 2.99
N VAL A 35 5.70 7.70 1.83
CA VAL A 35 4.35 7.16 1.59
C VAL A 35 4.45 5.77 0.99
N TRP A 36 3.79 4.78 1.60
CA TRP A 36 3.61 3.45 1.00
C TRP A 36 2.20 3.32 0.41
N CYS A 37 2.15 3.07 -0.89
CA CYS A 37 0.93 2.76 -1.61
C CYS A 37 1.18 1.64 -2.61
N TRP A 38 0.11 1.04 -3.11
CA TRP A 38 0.15 0.03 -4.17
C TRP A 38 -0.56 0.56 -5.41
N ASP A 39 -0.55 -0.17 -6.53
CA ASP A 39 -1.19 0.22 -7.79
C ASP A 39 -0.65 1.53 -8.42
N LYS A 40 0.12 1.35 -9.50
CA LYS A 40 0.70 2.46 -10.28
C LYS A 40 -0.32 3.31 -10.99
N THR A 41 -1.42 2.71 -11.39
CA THR A 41 -2.43 3.35 -12.24
C THR A 41 -3.38 4.22 -11.44
N PHE A 42 -3.54 3.91 -10.15
CA PHE A 42 -4.50 4.59 -9.31
C PHE A 42 -3.91 5.18 -8.03
N ASN A 43 -3.47 4.37 -7.05
CA ASN A 43 -3.08 4.96 -5.77
C ASN A 43 -1.76 5.74 -5.83
N ILE A 44 -0.73 5.22 -6.51
CA ILE A 44 0.54 5.94 -6.71
C ILE A 44 0.29 7.22 -7.51
N PHE A 45 -0.44 7.14 -8.63
CA PHE A 45 -0.78 8.31 -9.43
C PHE A 45 -1.52 9.39 -8.62
N ALA A 46 -2.54 9.01 -7.86
CA ALA A 46 -3.28 9.94 -7.01
C ALA A 46 -2.39 10.59 -5.94
N MET A 47 -1.44 9.84 -5.36
CA MET A 47 -0.49 10.38 -4.39
C MET A 47 0.55 11.30 -5.04
N GLU A 48 1.00 11.01 -6.26
CA GLU A 48 1.87 11.89 -7.04
C GLU A 48 1.18 13.23 -7.37
N GLU A 49 -0.11 13.20 -7.74
CA GLU A 49 -0.89 14.44 -7.94
C GLU A 49 -1.08 15.21 -6.64
N ALA A 50 -1.39 14.53 -5.53
CA ALA A 50 -1.47 15.15 -4.21
C ALA A 50 -0.13 15.78 -3.78
N ALA A 51 0.99 15.11 -4.06
CA ALA A 51 2.32 15.63 -3.78
C ALA A 51 2.61 16.90 -4.59
N LYS A 52 2.25 16.95 -5.88
CA LYS A 52 2.39 18.16 -6.70
C LYS A 52 1.63 19.34 -6.11
N ILE A 53 0.38 19.12 -5.69
CA ILE A 53 -0.46 20.14 -5.07
C ILE A 53 0.17 20.63 -3.76
N TYR A 54 0.60 19.70 -2.89
CA TYR A 54 1.21 20.05 -1.61
C TYR A 54 2.53 20.82 -1.77
N GLN A 55 3.28 20.55 -2.83
CA GLN A 55 4.54 21.24 -3.11
C GLN A 55 4.37 22.66 -3.64
N GLU A 56 3.16 23.09 -4.05
CA GLU A 56 2.93 24.46 -4.51
C GLU A 56 3.22 25.50 -3.41
N ASP A 57 2.93 25.17 -2.16
CA ASP A 57 3.16 26.00 -0.98
C ASP A 57 4.15 25.39 0.05
N HIS A 58 4.63 24.16 -0.16
CA HIS A 58 5.64 23.49 0.67
C HIS A 58 6.85 23.00 -0.16
N GLN A 59 7.55 23.93 -0.83
CA GLN A 59 8.63 23.61 -1.78
C GLN A 59 9.84 22.91 -1.14
N ASP A 60 10.03 23.03 0.17
CA ASP A 60 11.11 22.40 0.90
C ASP A 60 10.78 20.95 1.31
N VAL A 61 9.54 20.50 1.15
CA VAL A 61 9.10 19.14 1.49
C VAL A 61 9.24 18.21 0.30
N LYS A 62 9.93 17.09 0.50
CA LYS A 62 10.00 15.98 -0.45
C LYS A 62 8.97 14.91 -0.07
N ILE A 63 8.13 14.51 -1.01
CA ILE A 63 7.25 13.34 -0.85
C ILE A 63 7.91 12.15 -1.56
N ASP A 64 8.26 11.11 -0.81
CA ASP A 64 8.87 9.88 -1.32
C ASP A 64 7.84 8.75 -1.34
N ILE A 65 7.33 8.46 -2.54
CA ILE A 65 6.26 7.48 -2.75
C ILE A 65 6.89 6.15 -3.15
N VAL A 66 6.64 5.10 -2.37
CA VAL A 66 7.21 3.77 -2.55
C VAL A 66 6.10 2.77 -2.78
N GLU A 67 6.23 1.99 -3.86
CA GLU A 67 5.35 0.87 -4.16
C GLU A 67 5.58 -0.25 -3.14
N VAL A 68 4.60 -0.50 -2.27
CA VAL A 68 4.61 -1.61 -1.30
C VAL A 68 3.23 -2.27 -1.31
N GLY A 69 3.21 -3.56 -1.68
CA GLY A 69 1.98 -4.35 -1.72
C GLY A 69 1.39 -4.60 -0.33
N ASP A 70 0.09 -4.87 -0.27
CA ASP A 70 -0.68 -5.07 0.96
C ASP A 70 -0.05 -6.11 1.90
N VAL A 71 0.37 -7.27 1.38
CA VAL A 71 1.01 -8.36 2.14
C VAL A 71 2.28 -7.87 2.83
N ASP A 72 3.10 -7.09 2.12
CA ASP A 72 4.35 -6.57 2.65
C ASP A 72 4.10 -5.47 3.69
N VAL A 73 3.11 -4.59 3.47
CA VAL A 73 2.68 -3.60 4.46
C VAL A 73 2.26 -4.28 5.76
N GLN A 74 1.41 -5.32 5.69
CA GLN A 74 0.95 -6.05 6.88
C GLN A 74 2.11 -6.71 7.64
N SER A 75 3.04 -7.33 6.91
CA SER A 75 4.21 -7.99 7.49
C SER A 75 5.12 -7.01 8.23
N ARG A 76 5.43 -5.87 7.58
CA ARG A 76 6.28 -4.81 8.17
C ARG A 76 5.60 -4.13 9.35
N LEU A 77 4.30 -3.84 9.26
CA LEU A 77 3.50 -3.29 10.36
C LEU A 77 3.51 -4.22 11.58
N THR A 78 3.23 -5.51 11.36
CA THR A 78 3.25 -6.52 12.43
C THR A 78 4.62 -6.59 13.10
N THR A 79 5.69 -6.57 12.30
CA THR A 79 7.06 -6.60 12.80
C THR A 79 7.39 -5.36 13.64
N ALA A 80 7.12 -4.16 13.11
CA ALA A 80 7.37 -2.89 13.78
C ALA A 80 6.54 -2.74 15.07
N GLY A 81 5.25 -3.07 15.01
CA GLY A 81 4.36 -3.01 16.17
C GLY A 81 4.73 -4.02 17.26
N THR A 82 5.26 -5.20 16.89
CA THR A 82 5.70 -6.21 17.86
C THR A 82 7.08 -5.87 18.46
N SER A 83 8.00 -5.33 17.66
CA SER A 83 9.33 -4.94 18.13
C SER A 83 9.36 -3.61 18.88
N GLY A 84 8.35 -2.76 18.65
CA GLY A 84 8.33 -1.37 19.09
C GLY A 84 9.22 -0.44 18.24
N ASP A 85 9.87 -0.95 17.21
CA ASP A 85 10.73 -0.17 16.31
C ASP A 85 9.91 0.39 15.13
N LEU A 86 9.28 1.52 15.39
CA LEU A 86 8.47 2.24 14.41
C LEU A 86 9.30 2.96 13.33
N SER A 87 10.63 3.04 13.48
CA SER A 87 11.50 3.71 12.49
C SER A 87 11.52 3.01 11.13
N THR A 88 11.05 1.77 11.08
CA THR A 88 10.94 0.95 9.88
C THR A 88 9.66 1.21 9.06
N LEU A 89 8.71 1.97 9.62
CA LEU A 89 7.45 2.33 8.96
C LEU A 89 7.56 3.69 8.25
N PRO A 90 6.77 3.90 7.18
CA PRO A 90 6.70 5.20 6.53
C PRO A 90 5.84 6.16 7.36
N ASP A 91 5.80 7.42 6.94
CA ASP A 91 4.97 8.43 7.57
C ASP A 91 3.47 8.24 7.21
N ILE A 92 3.19 7.77 5.99
CA ILE A 92 1.84 7.44 5.50
C ILE A 92 1.88 6.07 4.84
N PHE A 93 0.88 5.22 5.08
CA PHE A 93 0.74 3.95 4.37
C PHE A 93 -0.72 3.56 4.20
N LEU A 94 -1.02 2.89 3.11
CA LEU A 94 -2.35 2.35 2.84
C LEU A 94 -2.60 1.07 3.64
N LEU A 95 -3.86 0.84 3.99
CA LEU A 95 -4.34 -0.39 4.61
C LEU A 95 -5.69 -0.79 4.03
N GLN A 96 -5.91 -2.09 3.89
CA GLN A 96 -7.23 -2.65 3.55
C GLN A 96 -8.20 -2.45 4.73
N ASP A 97 -9.47 -2.15 4.41
CA ASP A 97 -10.51 -1.81 5.40
C ASP A 97 -10.63 -2.83 6.54
N GLN A 98 -10.64 -4.12 6.19
CA GLN A 98 -10.77 -5.22 7.15
C GLN A 98 -9.55 -5.35 8.08
N ALA A 99 -8.37 -4.97 7.61
CA ALA A 99 -7.14 -5.03 8.39
C ALA A 99 -6.97 -3.78 9.28
N PHE A 100 -7.54 -2.65 8.87
CA PHE A 100 -7.32 -1.35 9.51
C PHE A 100 -7.67 -1.38 11.00
N GLN A 101 -8.93 -1.68 11.35
CA GLN A 101 -9.40 -1.66 12.73
C GLN A 101 -8.64 -2.65 13.61
N LYS A 102 -8.37 -3.86 13.09
CA LYS A 102 -7.56 -4.87 13.78
C LYS A 102 -6.17 -4.33 14.11
N ASN A 103 -5.52 -3.67 13.16
CA ASN A 103 -4.16 -3.16 13.33
C ASN A 103 -4.11 -2.01 14.33
N VAL A 104 -5.08 -1.08 14.30
CA VAL A 104 -5.18 0.00 15.30
C VAL A 104 -5.33 -0.57 16.71
N LEU A 105 -6.18 -1.59 16.89
CA LEU A 105 -6.37 -2.23 18.20
C LEU A 105 -5.15 -3.03 18.67
N SER A 106 -4.44 -3.68 17.75
CA SER A 106 -3.30 -4.55 18.08
C SER A 106 -2.00 -3.77 18.30
N TYR A 107 -1.83 -2.66 17.58
CA TYR A 107 -0.61 -1.86 17.54
C TYR A 107 -0.93 -0.35 17.62
N PRO A 108 -1.56 0.12 18.70
CA PRO A 108 -2.06 1.50 18.79
C PRO A 108 -0.96 2.56 18.62
N ASP A 109 0.28 2.25 19.02
CA ASP A 109 1.42 3.18 18.91
C ASP A 109 1.86 3.43 17.45
N VAL A 110 1.47 2.55 16.51
CA VAL A 110 1.73 2.73 15.08
C VAL A 110 0.86 3.86 14.49
N PHE A 111 -0.30 4.12 15.09
CA PHE A 111 -1.32 4.99 14.51
C PHE A 111 -1.45 6.30 15.28
N LYS A 112 -1.75 7.36 14.53
CA LYS A 112 -2.04 8.67 15.11
C LYS A 112 -3.51 9.00 14.95
N GLU A 113 -4.14 9.43 16.04
CA GLU A 113 -5.48 10.03 15.98
C GLU A 113 -5.48 11.22 15.02
N ILE A 114 -6.42 11.21 14.07
CA ILE A 114 -6.63 12.27 13.09
C ILE A 114 -7.75 13.17 13.60
N SER A 115 -7.43 14.45 13.78
CA SER A 115 -8.42 15.42 14.26
C SER A 115 -9.43 15.76 13.17
N GLU A 116 -10.72 15.67 13.49
CA GLU A 116 -11.85 16.14 12.66
C GLU A 116 -11.77 17.64 12.32
N LYS A 117 -10.94 18.41 13.03
CA LYS A 117 -10.69 19.83 12.68
C LYS A 117 -9.80 20.00 11.46
N LYS A 118 -9.06 18.96 11.07
CA LYS A 118 -8.13 18.97 9.93
C LYS A 118 -8.74 18.34 8.68
N ILE A 119 -9.70 17.43 8.86
CA ILE A 119 -10.33 16.68 7.77
C ILE A 119 -11.83 16.66 8.02
N ASP A 120 -12.60 17.13 7.04
CA ASP A 120 -14.04 17.03 7.04
C ASP A 120 -14.44 15.61 6.60
N PHE A 121 -14.70 14.73 7.57
CA PHE A 121 -15.08 13.35 7.30
C PHE A 121 -16.50 13.20 6.71
N SER A 122 -17.30 14.28 6.69
CA SER A 122 -18.64 14.26 6.10
C SER A 122 -18.63 14.27 4.56
N GLU A 123 -17.50 14.65 3.96
CA GLU A 123 -17.27 14.60 2.51
C GLU A 123 -17.01 13.17 2.00
N PHE A 124 -16.88 12.19 2.90
CA PHE A 124 -16.62 10.79 2.57
C PHE A 124 -17.86 9.92 2.76
N ALA A 125 -17.95 8.83 1.98
CA ALA A 125 -19.05 7.88 2.10
C ALA A 125 -19.08 7.25 3.52
N PRO A 126 -20.22 7.29 4.23
CA PRO A 126 -20.29 6.85 5.63
C PRO A 126 -19.76 5.43 5.86
N GLY A 127 -20.12 4.48 4.99
CA GLY A 127 -19.67 3.09 5.12
C GLY A 127 -18.16 2.91 4.99
N LYS A 128 -17.45 3.85 4.35
CA LYS A 128 -15.98 3.83 4.30
C LYS A 128 -15.37 4.53 5.50
N THR A 129 -15.95 5.67 5.89
CA THR A 129 -15.54 6.43 7.06
C THR A 129 -15.60 5.59 8.33
N ASP A 130 -16.61 4.74 8.49
CA ASP A 130 -16.79 3.86 9.66
C ASP A 130 -15.58 2.92 9.90
N PHE A 131 -14.90 2.47 8.84
CA PHE A 131 -13.70 1.63 8.99
C PHE A 131 -12.50 2.39 9.58
N SER A 132 -12.47 3.71 9.45
CA SER A 132 -11.40 4.55 10.02
C SER A 132 -11.60 4.87 11.51
N VAL A 133 -12.76 4.53 12.08
CA VAL A 133 -13.14 4.86 13.45
C VAL A 133 -12.86 3.69 14.39
N VAL A 134 -12.14 3.97 15.48
CA VAL A 134 -11.94 3.07 16.62
C VAL A 134 -12.20 3.87 17.90
N ASP A 135 -13.04 3.35 18.79
CA ASP A 135 -13.46 4.02 20.03
C ASP A 135 -13.95 5.48 19.83
N GLY A 136 -14.66 5.72 18.73
CA GLY A 136 -15.22 7.03 18.39
C GLY A 136 -14.21 8.04 17.86
N LYS A 137 -13.00 7.59 17.47
CA LYS A 137 -11.93 8.46 16.95
C LYS A 137 -11.43 7.97 15.60
N HIS A 138 -11.10 8.91 14.71
CA HIS A 138 -10.48 8.61 13.43
C HIS A 138 -8.99 8.33 13.56
N TYR A 139 -8.52 7.24 12.97
CA TYR A 139 -7.09 6.90 12.87
C TYR A 139 -6.59 6.81 11.43
N GLY A 140 -7.49 6.96 10.46
CA GLY A 140 -7.19 6.84 9.04
C GLY A 140 -8.06 7.78 8.21
N VAL A 141 -7.65 8.03 6.99
CA VAL A 141 -8.39 8.85 6.02
C VAL A 141 -8.85 7.94 4.90
N PRO A 142 -10.15 7.89 4.57
CA PRO A 142 -10.61 7.19 3.38
C PRO A 142 -9.89 7.68 2.13
N PHE A 143 -9.27 6.76 1.40
CA PHE A 143 -8.53 7.09 0.17
C PHE A 143 -9.34 6.76 -1.08
N ASP A 144 -9.88 5.54 -1.13
CA ASP A 144 -10.70 5.06 -2.24
C ASP A 144 -11.87 4.18 -1.77
N ASN A 145 -12.75 3.86 -2.71
CA ASN A 145 -13.83 2.90 -2.51
C ASN A 145 -13.82 1.90 -3.66
N GLY A 146 -13.59 0.62 -3.34
CA GLY A 146 -13.72 -0.48 -4.28
C GLY A 146 -15.14 -1.01 -4.33
N ALA A 147 -15.74 -1.07 -5.52
CA ALA A 147 -16.99 -1.78 -5.74
C ALA A 147 -16.69 -3.16 -6.34
N ALA A 148 -17.20 -4.22 -5.71
CA ALA A 148 -17.17 -5.55 -6.32
C ALA A 148 -18.16 -5.57 -7.49
N ILE A 149 -17.66 -5.81 -8.70
CA ILE A 149 -18.46 -5.91 -9.92
C ILE A 149 -18.20 -7.24 -10.62
N ALA A 150 -19.23 -7.75 -11.31
CA ALA A 150 -19.09 -8.88 -12.20
C ALA A 150 -18.89 -8.36 -13.64
N CYS A 151 -17.69 -8.55 -14.18
CA CYS A 151 -17.37 -8.21 -15.57
C CYS A 151 -17.62 -9.40 -16.49
N TYR A 152 -18.49 -9.23 -17.49
CA TYR A 152 -18.83 -10.28 -18.44
C TYR A 152 -18.38 -9.95 -19.86
N ARG A 153 -17.86 -10.98 -20.54
CA ARG A 153 -17.57 -10.92 -21.98
C ARG A 153 -18.85 -11.08 -22.79
N THR A 154 -19.41 -9.96 -23.24
CA THR A 154 -20.68 -9.92 -23.97
C THR A 154 -20.65 -10.71 -25.29
N ASP A 155 -19.50 -10.78 -25.96
CA ASP A 155 -19.30 -11.61 -27.15
C ASP A 155 -19.42 -13.11 -26.84
N ILE A 156 -18.86 -13.57 -25.72
CA ILE A 156 -18.96 -14.97 -25.30
C ILE A 156 -20.38 -15.30 -24.83
N LEU A 157 -21.05 -14.35 -24.15
CA LEU A 157 -22.46 -14.49 -23.79
C LEU A 157 -23.33 -14.67 -25.05
N GLN A 158 -23.13 -13.83 -26.07
CA GLN A 158 -23.84 -13.93 -27.35
C GLN A 158 -23.58 -15.27 -28.07
N GLU A 159 -22.32 -15.74 -28.12
CA GLU A 159 -21.98 -17.08 -28.66
C GLU A 159 -22.73 -18.21 -27.91
N ALA A 160 -22.94 -18.05 -26.61
CA ALA A 160 -23.68 -19.00 -25.77
C ALA A 160 -25.22 -18.86 -25.88
N GLY A 161 -25.73 -17.82 -26.54
CA GLY A 161 -27.15 -17.49 -26.62
C GLY A 161 -27.69 -16.82 -25.35
N MET A 162 -26.83 -16.13 -24.60
CA MET A 162 -27.15 -15.44 -23.35
C MET A 162 -26.91 -13.92 -23.46
N THR A 163 -27.44 -13.20 -22.49
CA THR A 163 -27.35 -11.74 -22.36
C THR A 163 -26.91 -11.35 -20.94
N LEU A 164 -26.64 -10.07 -20.70
CA LEU A 164 -26.34 -9.57 -19.34
C LEU A 164 -27.57 -9.66 -18.41
N GLU A 165 -28.78 -9.57 -18.96
CA GLU A 165 -30.03 -9.67 -18.20
C GLU A 165 -30.15 -11.04 -17.52
N ASP A 166 -29.62 -12.10 -18.15
CA ASP A 166 -29.56 -13.43 -17.56
C ASP A 166 -28.71 -13.49 -16.29
N PHE A 167 -27.87 -12.49 -16.01
CA PHE A 167 -26.97 -12.42 -14.85
C PHE A 167 -27.34 -11.30 -13.87
N THR A 168 -28.48 -10.65 -14.05
CA THR A 168 -28.95 -9.55 -13.19
C THR A 168 -29.96 -10.07 -12.17
N ASP A 169 -29.86 -9.61 -10.92
CA ASP A 169 -30.75 -9.98 -9.81
C ASP A 169 -30.91 -11.51 -9.59
N ILE A 170 -29.82 -12.25 -9.82
CA ILE A 170 -29.77 -13.70 -9.61
C ILE A 170 -29.01 -14.07 -8.34
N THR A 171 -29.26 -15.28 -7.86
CA THR A 171 -28.52 -15.89 -6.76
C THR A 171 -27.14 -16.39 -7.20
N TRP A 172 -26.26 -16.62 -6.21
CA TRP A 172 -24.94 -17.21 -6.46
C TRP A 172 -25.01 -18.60 -7.10
N ASP A 173 -25.99 -19.42 -6.71
CA ASP A 173 -26.18 -20.77 -7.26
C ASP A 173 -26.62 -20.69 -8.73
N GLU A 174 -27.60 -19.85 -9.05
CA GLU A 174 -28.02 -19.60 -10.43
C GLU A 174 -26.86 -19.05 -11.28
N TRP A 175 -26.04 -18.16 -10.70
CA TRP A 175 -24.85 -17.64 -11.37
C TRP A 175 -23.84 -18.75 -11.69
N VAL A 176 -23.63 -19.70 -10.77
CA VAL A 176 -22.75 -20.86 -10.97
C VAL A 176 -23.27 -21.78 -12.07
N GLU A 177 -24.56 -22.12 -12.03
CA GLU A 177 -25.20 -22.97 -13.03
C GLU A 177 -25.14 -22.35 -14.43
N LYS A 178 -25.51 -21.08 -14.55
CA LYS A 178 -25.48 -20.35 -15.82
C LYS A 178 -24.07 -20.31 -16.39
N ARG A 179 -23.06 -19.97 -15.57
CA ARG A 179 -21.63 -19.97 -15.97
C ARG A 179 -21.17 -21.33 -16.52
N GLN A 180 -21.54 -22.43 -15.85
CA GLN A 180 -21.16 -23.78 -16.28
C GLN A 180 -21.83 -24.14 -17.62
N SER A 181 -23.11 -23.84 -17.78
CA SER A 181 -23.85 -24.13 -19.02
C SER A 181 -23.27 -23.41 -20.25
N SER A 182 -22.74 -22.20 -20.04
CA SER A 182 -22.18 -21.36 -21.09
C SER A 182 -20.72 -21.70 -21.45
N THR A 183 -19.94 -22.26 -20.52
CA THR A 183 -18.55 -22.72 -20.76
C THR A 183 -18.48 -24.12 -21.38
N GLY A 184 -19.54 -24.93 -21.26
CA GLY A 184 -19.65 -26.23 -21.92
C GLY A 184 -19.72 -26.18 -23.45
N LYS A 185 -20.06 -25.01 -24.04
CA LYS A 185 -20.12 -24.81 -25.50
C LYS A 185 -18.84 -24.21 -26.09
N ASN A 186 -18.08 -23.43 -25.32
CA ASN A 186 -16.78 -22.90 -25.67
C ASN A 186 -15.97 -22.79 -24.37
N ARG A 187 -14.80 -23.44 -24.28
CA ARG A 187 -13.89 -23.39 -23.11
C ARG A 187 -13.25 -22.00 -22.86
N LYS A 188 -13.93 -20.92 -23.23
CA LYS A 188 -13.55 -19.54 -22.97
C LYS A 188 -14.25 -19.08 -21.69
N THR A 189 -13.51 -18.45 -20.78
CA THR A 189 -14.06 -17.93 -19.52
C THR A 189 -14.93 -16.71 -19.81
N ILE A 190 -16.15 -16.70 -19.26
CA ILE A 190 -17.15 -15.62 -19.47
C ILE A 190 -16.92 -14.44 -18.53
N ILE A 191 -16.28 -14.72 -17.40
CA ILE A 191 -15.86 -13.73 -16.42
C ILE A 191 -14.40 -13.46 -16.66
N ASP A 192 -14.07 -12.21 -16.90
CA ASP A 192 -12.69 -11.77 -16.83
C ASP A 192 -12.41 -11.39 -15.38
N ASN A 193 -11.72 -12.28 -14.65
CA ASN A 193 -11.16 -11.94 -13.36
C ASN A 193 -9.66 -11.72 -13.59
N ASP A 194 -9.32 -10.68 -14.35
CA ASP A 194 -7.93 -10.32 -14.62
C ASP A 194 -7.34 -9.59 -13.40
N SER A 195 -7.24 -10.29 -12.28
CA SER A 195 -6.41 -9.90 -11.15
C SER A 195 -4.90 -9.99 -11.47
N ARG A 196 -4.52 -10.17 -12.74
CA ARG A 196 -3.12 -10.19 -13.21
C ARG A 196 -2.76 -8.98 -14.07
N ARG A 197 -3.67 -8.00 -14.22
CA ARG A 197 -3.43 -6.75 -14.98
C ARG A 197 -3.92 -5.47 -14.31
N MET A 198 -4.10 -5.48 -12.99
CA MET A 198 -4.09 -4.26 -12.18
C MET A 198 -2.82 -4.26 -11.35
#